data_AF-A0A8H2K2L6-F1
#
_entry.id   AF-A0A8H2K2L6-F1
#
_cell.length_a   1.000
_cell.length_b   1.000
_cell.length_c   1.000
_cell.angle_alpha   90.00
_cell.angle_beta   90.00
_cell.angle_gamma   90.00
#
_symmetry.space_group_name_H-M   'P 1'
#
loop_
_entity.id
_entity.type
_entity.pdbx_description
1 polymer ?
#
loop_
_entity_poly.entity_id
_entity_poly.type
_entity_poly.pdbx_seq_one_letter_code
_entity_poly.pdbx_strand_id
1 'polypeptide(L)'
;MIFLIFFCFICLAVGLGFLMSYELRAQGSQFIKMLLPQGRKKLLNVQQFAHHMHHAAAPDKLQSHWYLQQWWILFAGFLLFSSILIFAFTRPVSSTRIEADYLKEVDPQIYALLNGEILSSPPEVDETLIQEAIIEASQLEQAYMAQNINSVSAANIENPADHHHGLLDTTMVNRKWEKMNPRYKQRLLMVFKIMKEQHNYELVLLEGYRSPSRQNLLAGNPNTTRAKGYQSYHQLGLAADVAFKRNGKVVISERDPWAMRGYQIYGEVAESVGLTWGGRWKSIQDYGHTEYRMPGLKKTREMAEKLIAEAQVNISTDG
;
A
#
# COMPACT_ATOMS: atom_id res chain seq x y z
N MET A 1 0.53 -22.33 4.29
CA MET A 1 2.00 -22.21 4.43
C MET A 1 2.54 -23.03 5.61
N ILE A 2 2.04 -22.84 6.85
CA ILE A 2 2.51 -23.59 8.04
C ILE A 2 2.36 -25.12 7.90
N PHE A 3 1.22 -25.60 7.37
CA PHE A 3 1.03 -27.04 7.12
C PHE A 3 1.98 -27.63 6.08
N LEU A 4 2.37 -26.84 5.07
CA LEU A 4 3.32 -27.27 4.04
C LEU A 4 4.73 -27.41 4.64
N ILE A 5 5.14 -26.42 5.45
CA ILE A 5 6.44 -26.42 6.13
C ILE A 5 6.52 -27.59 7.13
N PHE A 6 5.45 -27.82 7.91
CA PHE A 6 5.37 -28.94 8.84
C PHE A 6 5.45 -30.30 8.12
N PHE A 7 4.75 -30.43 6.98
CA PHE A 7 4.83 -31.63 6.14
C PHE A 7 6.23 -31.86 5.57
N CYS A 8 6.87 -30.82 5.03
CA CYS A 8 8.26 -30.92 4.55
C CYS A 8 9.23 -31.32 5.66
N PHE A 9 9.06 -30.79 6.87
CA PHE A 9 9.90 -31.14 8.01
C PHE A 9 9.73 -32.61 8.44
N ILE A 10 8.48 -33.11 8.44
CA ILE A 10 8.21 -34.53 8.71
C ILE A 10 8.85 -35.41 7.63
N CYS A 11 8.69 -35.08 6.35
CA CYS A 11 9.30 -35.86 5.26
C CYS A 11 10.83 -35.90 5.37
N LEU A 12 11.45 -34.79 5.75
CA LEU A 12 12.90 -34.68 5.87
C LEU A 12 13.42 -35.42 7.10
N ALA A 13 12.72 -35.37 8.24
CA ALA A 13 13.04 -36.13 9.45
C ALA A 13 12.89 -37.65 9.23
N VAL A 14 11.83 -38.08 8.53
CA VAL A 14 11.64 -39.49 8.15
C VAL A 14 12.75 -39.93 7.19
N GLY A 15 13.07 -39.12 6.18
CA GLY A 15 14.17 -39.41 5.23
C GLY A 15 15.53 -39.58 5.93
N LEU A 16 15.87 -38.68 6.86
CA LEU A 16 17.09 -38.78 7.68
C LEU A 16 17.09 -40.03 8.58
N GLY A 17 15.95 -40.38 9.18
CA GLY A 17 15.82 -41.60 9.97
C GLY A 17 16.10 -42.88 9.15
N PHE A 18 15.63 -42.92 7.91
CA PHE A 18 15.96 -43.99 6.97
C PHE A 18 17.45 -43.98 6.55
N LEU A 19 18.08 -42.82 6.39
CA LEU A 19 19.51 -42.76 6.04
C LEU A 19 20.42 -43.22 7.19
N MET A 20 20.07 -42.87 8.43
CA MET A 20 20.92 -43.10 9.60
C MET A 20 20.73 -44.49 10.24
N SER A 21 19.61 -45.18 10.00
CA SER A 21 19.35 -46.50 10.57
C SER A 21 19.36 -47.60 9.52
N TYR A 22 20.19 -48.62 9.73
CA TYR A 22 20.19 -49.82 8.89
C TYR A 22 18.93 -50.67 9.09
N GLU A 23 18.43 -50.77 10.33
CA GLU A 23 17.23 -51.56 10.64
C GLU A 23 15.97 -50.99 9.99
N LEU A 24 15.81 -49.65 10.00
CA LEU A 24 14.69 -48.99 9.33
C LEU A 24 14.75 -49.19 7.81
N ARG A 25 15.95 -49.18 7.20
CA ARG A 25 16.12 -49.51 5.78
C ARG A 25 15.77 -50.95 5.48
N ALA A 26 16.17 -51.89 6.34
CA ALA A 26 15.87 -53.31 6.17
C ALA A 26 14.37 -53.59 6.29
N GLN A 27 13.71 -53.03 7.30
CA GLN A 27 12.27 -53.16 7.52
C GLN A 27 11.47 -52.47 6.41
N GLY A 28 11.86 -51.26 5.99
CA GLY A 28 11.24 -50.57 4.86
C GLY A 28 11.42 -51.33 3.53
N SER A 29 12.61 -51.91 3.30
CA SER A 29 12.85 -52.76 2.13
C SER A 29 11.99 -54.02 2.15
N GLN A 30 11.82 -54.66 3.31
CA GLN A 30 10.94 -55.81 3.48
C GLN A 30 9.47 -55.45 3.29
N PHE A 31 9.02 -54.31 3.82
CA PHE A 31 7.67 -53.78 3.64
C PHE A 31 7.37 -53.44 2.16
N ILE A 32 8.31 -52.79 1.47
CA ILE A 32 8.24 -52.52 0.02
C ILE A 32 8.20 -53.84 -0.76
N LYS A 33 9.01 -54.83 -0.39
CA LYS A 33 8.98 -56.18 -0.99
C LYS A 33 7.66 -56.91 -0.73
N MET A 34 6.97 -56.64 0.38
CA MET A 34 5.65 -57.18 0.71
C MET A 34 4.50 -56.48 -0.06
N LEU A 35 4.67 -55.19 -0.42
CA LEU A 35 3.76 -54.44 -1.30
C LEU A 35 3.96 -54.77 -2.79
N LEU A 36 5.16 -55.19 -3.19
CA LEU A 36 5.53 -55.49 -4.58
C LEU A 36 4.80 -56.66 -5.28
N PRO A 37 4.27 -57.72 -4.63
CA PRO A 37 3.63 -58.83 -5.34
C PRO A 37 2.31 -58.40 -6.01
N GLN A 38 1.61 -57.42 -5.41
CA GLN A 38 0.43 -56.80 -6.02
C GLN A 38 0.81 -55.66 -6.99
N GLY A 39 1.93 -54.97 -6.73
CA GLY A 39 2.46 -53.91 -7.58
C GLY A 39 2.89 -54.41 -8.96
N ARG A 40 3.57 -55.56 -9.05
CA ARG A 40 4.05 -56.11 -10.35
C ARG A 40 2.92 -56.51 -11.29
N LYS A 41 1.88 -57.19 -10.81
CA LYS A 41 0.70 -57.51 -11.65
C LYS A 41 -0.04 -56.25 -12.09
N LYS A 42 -0.22 -55.27 -11.19
CA LYS A 42 -0.84 -53.98 -11.55
C LYS A 42 0.03 -53.19 -12.54
N LEU A 43 1.35 -53.18 -12.38
CA LEU A 43 2.29 -52.56 -13.32
C LEU A 43 2.29 -53.25 -14.68
N LEU A 44 2.27 -54.59 -14.71
CA LEU A 44 2.15 -55.35 -15.95
C LEU A 44 0.82 -55.08 -16.64
N ASN A 45 -0.29 -55.00 -15.89
CA ASN A 45 -1.59 -54.63 -16.44
C ASN A 45 -1.60 -53.19 -16.95
N VAL A 46 -0.95 -52.25 -16.25
CA VAL A 46 -0.78 -50.86 -16.71
C VAL A 46 0.10 -50.78 -17.94
N GLN A 47 1.17 -51.58 -18.01
CA GLN A 47 2.06 -51.64 -19.16
C GLN A 47 1.36 -52.26 -20.37
N GLN A 48 0.60 -53.34 -20.18
CA GLN A 48 -0.24 -53.95 -21.21
C GLN A 48 -1.34 -52.99 -21.67
N PHE A 49 -2.00 -52.29 -20.73
CA PHE A 49 -2.97 -51.25 -21.05
C PHE A 49 -2.34 -50.11 -21.86
N ALA A 50 -1.16 -49.62 -21.47
CA ALA A 50 -0.42 -48.61 -22.21
C ALA A 50 -0.05 -49.10 -23.62
N HIS A 51 0.35 -50.36 -23.76
CA HIS A 51 0.66 -50.97 -25.04
C HIS A 51 -0.59 -51.11 -25.93
N HIS A 52 -1.73 -51.51 -25.37
CA HIS A 52 -3.02 -51.55 -26.06
C HIS A 52 -3.49 -50.15 -26.48
N MET A 53 -3.32 -49.15 -25.61
CA MET A 53 -3.63 -47.75 -25.90
C MET A 53 -2.77 -47.19 -27.04
N HIS A 54 -1.48 -47.53 -27.06
CA HIS A 54 -0.58 -47.11 -28.14
C HIS A 54 -0.96 -47.74 -29.48
N HIS A 55 -1.27 -49.04 -29.50
CA HIS A 55 -1.74 -49.71 -30.71
C HIS A 55 -3.11 -49.22 -31.20
N ALA A 56 -4.03 -48.88 -30.28
CA ALA A 56 -5.34 -48.33 -30.62
C ALA A 56 -5.28 -46.91 -31.22
N ALA A 57 -4.13 -46.22 -31.12
CA ALA A 57 -3.88 -44.92 -31.73
C ALA A 57 -3.31 -45.02 -33.16
N ALA A 58 -3.07 -46.22 -33.68
CA ALA A 58 -2.57 -46.42 -35.04
C ALA A 58 -3.64 -46.04 -36.11
N PRO A 59 -3.25 -45.42 -37.24
CA PRO A 59 -4.20 -44.89 -38.24
C PRO A 59 -5.13 -45.95 -38.85
N ASP A 60 -4.71 -47.21 -38.90
CA ASP A 60 -5.44 -48.34 -39.46
C ASP A 60 -6.50 -48.94 -38.50
N LYS A 61 -6.54 -48.51 -37.23
CA LYS A 61 -7.43 -49.06 -36.19
C LYS A 61 -8.49 -48.09 -35.66
N LEU A 62 -8.56 -46.87 -36.22
CA LEU A 62 -9.37 -45.75 -35.74
C LEU A 62 -10.84 -46.10 -35.42
N GLN A 63 -11.51 -46.92 -36.25
CA GLN A 63 -12.94 -47.25 -36.03
C GLN A 63 -13.18 -48.43 -35.07
N SER A 64 -12.19 -49.31 -34.89
CA SER A 64 -12.38 -50.58 -34.14
C SER A 64 -12.13 -50.45 -32.63
N HIS A 65 -11.33 -49.46 -32.20
CA HIS A 65 -10.93 -49.29 -30.80
C HIS A 65 -11.39 -47.94 -30.21
N TRP A 66 -12.49 -47.42 -30.71
CA TRP A 66 -13.08 -46.13 -30.32
C TRP A 66 -13.23 -45.96 -28.79
N TYR A 67 -13.61 -47.02 -28.07
CA TYR A 67 -13.78 -46.98 -26.60
C TYR A 67 -12.47 -46.72 -25.83
N LEU A 68 -11.30 -47.10 -26.37
CA LEU A 68 -9.99 -46.75 -25.78
C LEU A 68 -9.63 -45.28 -26.05
N GLN A 69 -10.03 -44.75 -27.20
CA GLN A 69 -9.74 -43.37 -27.60
C GLN A 69 -10.49 -42.34 -26.76
N GLN A 70 -11.67 -42.70 -26.23
CA GLN A 70 -12.41 -41.85 -25.28
C GLN A 70 -11.59 -41.49 -24.03
N TRP A 71 -10.70 -42.38 -23.58
CA TRP A 71 -9.81 -42.09 -22.45
C TRP A 71 -8.79 -40.98 -22.76
N TRP A 72 -8.29 -40.89 -23.99
CA TRP A 72 -7.40 -39.79 -24.38
C TRP A 72 -8.11 -38.43 -24.32
N ILE A 73 -9.39 -38.39 -24.71
CA ILE A 73 -10.22 -37.17 -24.60
C ILE A 73 -10.40 -36.79 -23.13
N LEU A 74 -10.69 -37.77 -22.25
CA LEU A 74 -10.84 -37.55 -20.81
C LEU A 74 -9.52 -37.10 -20.15
N PHE A 75 -8.38 -37.70 -20.49
CA PHE A 75 -7.07 -37.30 -19.98
C PHE A 75 -6.70 -35.89 -20.46
N ALA A 76 -6.89 -35.58 -21.74
CA ALA A 76 -6.63 -34.25 -22.28
C ALA A 76 -7.55 -33.20 -21.62
N GLY A 77 -8.84 -33.51 -21.45
CA GLY A 77 -9.80 -32.64 -20.76
C GLY A 77 -9.44 -32.41 -19.29
N PHE A 78 -9.03 -33.47 -18.58
CA PHE A 78 -8.60 -33.38 -17.19
C PHE A 78 -7.33 -32.53 -17.04
N LEU A 79 -6.34 -32.70 -17.92
CA LEU A 79 -5.10 -31.91 -17.91
C LEU A 79 -5.39 -30.44 -18.22
N LEU A 80 -6.22 -30.16 -19.23
CA LEU A 80 -6.65 -28.81 -19.58
C LEU A 80 -7.36 -28.14 -18.40
N PHE A 81 -8.39 -28.79 -17.83
CA PHE A 81 -9.15 -28.24 -16.71
C PHE A 81 -8.29 -28.06 -15.46
N SER A 82 -7.42 -29.04 -15.16
CA SER A 82 -6.49 -28.97 -14.03
C SER A 82 -5.50 -27.82 -14.20
N SER A 83 -5.00 -27.55 -15.41
CA SER A 83 -4.14 -26.39 -15.67
C SER A 83 -4.85 -25.05 -15.44
N ILE A 84 -6.13 -24.95 -15.81
CA ILE A 84 -6.96 -23.76 -15.57
C ILE A 84 -7.19 -23.57 -14.07
N LEU A 85 -7.50 -24.65 -13.34
CA LEU A 85 -7.69 -24.58 -11.89
C LEU A 85 -6.39 -24.21 -11.17
N ILE A 86 -5.27 -24.84 -11.52
CA ILE A 86 -3.96 -24.48 -10.97
C ILE A 86 -3.69 -23.00 -11.24
N PHE A 87 -3.83 -22.54 -12.48
CA PHE A 87 -3.64 -21.14 -12.82
C PHE A 87 -4.59 -20.20 -12.07
N ALA A 88 -5.85 -20.57 -11.85
CA ALA A 88 -6.82 -19.78 -11.12
C ALA A 88 -6.50 -19.70 -9.61
N PHE A 89 -6.03 -20.78 -9.00
CA PHE A 89 -5.74 -20.87 -7.57
C PHE A 89 -4.30 -20.48 -7.20
N THR A 90 -3.38 -20.41 -8.15
CA THR A 90 -2.01 -19.95 -7.92
C THR A 90 -1.77 -18.49 -8.32
N ARG A 91 -2.81 -17.77 -8.81
CA ARG A 91 -2.66 -16.33 -9.05
C ARG A 91 -2.32 -15.65 -7.73
N PRO A 92 -1.21 -14.88 -7.66
CA PRO A 92 -0.93 -14.07 -6.49
C PRO A 92 -2.08 -13.07 -6.31
N VAL A 93 -2.57 -12.92 -5.07
CA VAL A 93 -3.51 -11.86 -4.74
C VAL A 93 -2.70 -10.56 -4.77
N SER A 94 -2.92 -9.72 -5.78
CA SER A 94 -2.26 -8.41 -5.87
C SER A 94 -2.61 -7.56 -4.64
N SER A 95 -1.64 -6.85 -4.07
CA SER A 95 -1.83 -5.86 -2.99
C SER A 95 -3.00 -4.90 -3.27
N THR A 96 -3.17 -4.48 -4.52
CA THR A 96 -4.27 -3.63 -4.98
C THR A 96 -5.66 -4.22 -4.70
N ARG A 97 -5.82 -5.54 -4.84
CA ARG A 97 -7.10 -6.22 -4.58
C ARG A 97 -7.39 -6.30 -3.08
N ILE A 98 -6.36 -6.51 -2.27
CA ILE A 98 -6.47 -6.54 -0.81
C ILE A 98 -6.84 -5.15 -0.28
N GLU A 99 -6.18 -4.09 -0.77
CA GLU A 99 -6.50 -2.71 -0.42
C GLU A 99 -7.94 -2.35 -0.82
N ALA A 100 -8.40 -2.80 -2.00
CA ALA A 100 -9.78 -2.62 -2.46
C ALA A 100 -10.82 -3.34 -1.61
N ASP A 101 -10.60 -4.62 -1.28
CA ASP A 101 -11.51 -5.41 -0.47
C ASP A 101 -11.56 -4.85 0.97
N TYR A 102 -10.42 -4.44 1.53
CA TYR A 102 -10.37 -3.74 2.83
C TYR A 102 -11.18 -2.44 2.78
N LEU A 103 -10.96 -1.57 1.79
CA LEU A 103 -11.67 -0.29 1.68
C LEU A 103 -13.17 -0.47 1.48
N LYS A 104 -13.58 -1.49 0.72
CA LYS A 104 -14.99 -1.82 0.56
C LYS A 104 -15.67 -2.14 1.89
N GLU A 105 -14.96 -2.79 2.80
CA GLU A 105 -15.46 -3.14 4.14
C GLU A 105 -15.43 -1.93 5.09
N VAL A 106 -14.29 -1.24 5.18
CA VAL A 106 -14.09 -0.21 6.23
C VAL A 106 -14.54 1.19 5.82
N ASP A 107 -14.69 1.44 4.52
CA ASP A 107 -14.95 2.76 3.96
C ASP A 107 -15.69 2.70 2.60
N PRO A 108 -16.96 2.25 2.59
CA PRO A 108 -17.71 2.06 1.36
C PRO A 108 -17.95 3.37 0.58
N GLN A 109 -17.90 4.53 1.24
CA GLN A 109 -18.06 5.83 0.60
C GLN A 109 -16.89 6.13 -0.35
N ILE A 110 -15.64 6.00 0.13
CA ILE A 110 -14.48 6.25 -0.75
C ILE A 110 -14.35 5.17 -1.82
N TYR A 111 -14.68 3.92 -1.48
CA TYR A 111 -14.70 2.82 -2.45
C TYR A 111 -15.69 3.09 -3.60
N ALA A 112 -16.90 3.57 -3.29
CA ALA A 112 -17.89 3.95 -4.29
C ALA A 112 -17.45 5.16 -5.11
N LEU A 113 -16.84 6.17 -4.47
CA LEU A 113 -16.32 7.36 -5.16
C LEU A 113 -15.22 7.00 -6.18
N LEU A 114 -14.42 5.99 -5.87
CA LEU A 114 -13.39 5.46 -6.75
C LEU A 114 -13.93 4.45 -7.79
N ASN A 115 -15.25 4.18 -7.81
CA ASN A 115 -15.86 3.15 -8.65
C ASN A 115 -15.19 1.77 -8.49
N GLY A 116 -14.67 1.46 -7.30
CA GLY A 116 -13.94 0.23 -7.02
C GLY A 116 -12.50 0.18 -7.52
N GLU A 117 -11.98 1.27 -8.11
CA GLU A 117 -10.57 1.41 -8.45
C GLU A 117 -9.72 1.76 -7.22
N ILE A 118 -8.41 1.51 -7.31
CA ILE A 118 -7.42 1.91 -6.32
C ILE A 118 -6.38 2.77 -7.00
N LEU A 119 -6.21 3.99 -6.51
CA LEU A 119 -5.26 4.94 -7.07
C LEU A 119 -3.85 4.58 -6.60
N SER A 120 -2.90 4.71 -7.51
CA SER A 120 -1.47 4.59 -7.21
C SER A 120 -0.91 5.93 -6.75
N SER A 121 0.07 5.87 -5.85
CA SER A 121 0.79 7.05 -5.40
C SER A 121 1.59 7.68 -6.55
N PRO A 122 1.62 9.02 -6.67
CA PRO A 122 2.48 9.69 -7.63
C PRO A 122 3.96 9.44 -7.33
N PRO A 123 4.86 9.62 -8.31
CA PRO A 123 6.31 9.51 -8.07
C PRO A 123 6.77 10.53 -7.03
N GLU A 124 7.80 10.17 -6.28
CA GLU A 124 8.43 11.07 -5.31
C GLU A 124 9.01 12.29 -6.04
N VAL A 125 8.88 13.47 -5.40
CA VAL A 125 9.42 14.72 -5.92
C VAL A 125 10.85 14.89 -5.42
N ASP A 126 11.71 15.41 -6.30
CA ASP A 126 13.11 15.71 -5.99
C ASP A 126 13.20 16.62 -4.75
N GLU A 127 13.99 16.19 -3.76
CA GLU A 127 14.19 16.92 -2.50
C GLU A 127 14.80 18.30 -2.73
N THR A 128 15.60 18.47 -3.78
CA THR A 128 16.20 19.77 -4.14
C THR A 128 15.14 20.80 -4.47
N LEU A 129 14.10 20.42 -5.22
CA LEU A 129 12.99 21.31 -5.57
C LEU A 129 12.19 21.74 -4.33
N ILE A 130 12.05 20.84 -3.36
CA ILE A 130 11.39 21.15 -2.09
C ILE A 130 12.26 22.11 -1.28
N GLN A 131 13.57 21.87 -1.19
CA GLN A 131 14.48 22.75 -0.47
C GLN A 131 14.53 24.16 -1.07
N GLU A 132 14.56 24.27 -2.40
CA GLU A 132 14.46 25.56 -3.11
C GLU A 132 13.16 26.28 -2.77
N ALA A 133 12.03 25.56 -2.77
CA ALA A 133 10.73 26.14 -2.44
C ALA A 133 10.63 26.61 -0.98
N ILE A 134 11.29 25.91 -0.04
CA ILE A 134 11.39 26.33 1.37
C ILE A 134 12.14 27.66 1.48
N ILE A 135 13.26 27.79 0.76
CA ILE A 135 14.06 29.01 0.74
C ILE A 135 13.25 30.17 0.14
N GLU A 136 12.60 29.94 -1.00
CA GLU A 136 11.77 30.95 -1.68
C GLU A 136 10.60 31.40 -0.79
N ALA A 137 9.91 30.46 -0.13
CA ALA A 137 8.85 30.77 0.83
C ALA A 137 9.35 31.64 2.00
N SER A 138 10.54 31.32 2.55
CA SER A 138 11.14 32.09 3.63
C SER A 138 11.48 33.53 3.20
N GLN A 139 12.01 33.71 1.98
CA GLN A 139 12.32 35.02 1.42
C GLN A 139 11.05 35.85 1.17
N LEU A 140 9.99 35.23 0.65
CA LEU A 140 8.69 35.87 0.44
C LEU A 140 8.09 36.37 1.76
N GLU A 141 8.17 35.56 2.83
CA GLU A 141 7.68 35.96 4.15
C GLU A 141 8.47 37.15 4.69
N GLN A 142 9.80 37.12 4.60
CA GLN A 142 10.64 38.25 5.03
C GLN A 142 10.31 39.55 4.28
N ALA A 143 10.10 39.46 2.96
CA ALA A 143 9.70 40.60 2.14
C ALA A 143 8.31 41.13 2.55
N TYR A 144 7.35 40.23 2.81
CA TYR A 144 6.03 40.61 3.29
C TYR A 144 6.10 41.32 4.65
N MET A 145 6.88 40.81 5.59
CA MET A 145 7.07 41.45 6.89
C MET A 145 7.71 42.84 6.73
N ALA A 146 8.75 42.97 5.92
CA ALA A 146 9.44 44.25 5.68
C ALA A 146 8.50 45.32 5.10
N GLN A 147 7.56 44.94 4.24
CA GLN A 147 6.57 45.86 3.67
C GLN A 147 5.50 46.29 4.68
N ASN A 148 5.11 45.38 5.60
CA ASN A 148 4.01 45.64 6.53
C ASN A 148 4.45 46.28 7.87
N ILE A 149 5.74 46.23 8.22
CA ILE A 149 6.31 46.89 9.43
C ILE A 149 6.11 48.42 9.40
N ASN A 150 5.97 49.04 8.23
CA ASN A 150 5.72 50.48 8.11
C ASN A 150 4.25 50.90 8.32
N SER A 151 3.35 49.99 8.70
CA SER A 151 1.89 50.28 8.70
C SER A 151 1.12 50.01 9.99
N VAL A 152 1.65 49.32 11.02
CA VAL A 152 0.90 49.09 12.28
C VAL A 152 1.81 49.05 13.52
N SER A 153 1.37 49.76 14.58
CA SER A 153 1.92 49.75 15.94
C SER A 153 2.04 48.33 16.51
N ALA A 154 3.15 48.06 17.19
CA ALA A 154 3.59 46.78 17.72
C ALA A 154 2.73 46.23 18.88
N ALA A 155 1.47 45.91 18.63
CA ALA A 155 0.63 45.15 19.55
C ALA A 155 -0.17 44.10 18.76
N ASN A 156 0.25 42.83 18.91
CA ASN A 156 -0.36 41.60 18.37
C ASN A 156 -0.02 41.22 16.93
N ILE A 157 1.26 41.30 16.54
CA ILE A 157 1.73 40.62 15.33
C ILE A 157 2.15 39.21 15.74
N GLU A 158 1.24 38.23 15.60
CA GLU A 158 1.63 36.83 15.50
C GLU A 158 2.54 36.68 14.28
N ASN A 159 3.77 36.22 14.51
CA ASN A 159 4.82 36.19 13.49
C ASN A 159 4.67 34.91 12.64
N PRO A 160 4.23 35.00 11.36
CA PRO A 160 3.96 33.81 10.55
C PRO A 160 5.26 33.08 10.16
N ALA A 161 6.42 33.74 10.28
CA ALA A 161 7.74 33.14 10.09
C ALA A 161 8.05 31.98 11.07
N ASP A 162 7.33 31.88 12.20
CA ASP A 162 7.50 30.80 13.17
C ASP A 162 6.87 29.47 12.72
N HIS A 163 6.04 29.44 11.69
CA HIS A 163 5.49 28.19 11.14
C HIS A 163 6.52 27.41 10.31
N HIS A 164 7.55 28.08 9.77
CA HIS A 164 8.49 27.47 8.82
C HIS A 164 9.82 27.01 9.43
N HIS A 165 10.14 27.36 10.68
CA HIS A 165 11.39 26.92 11.31
C HIS A 165 11.46 25.40 11.58
N GLY A 166 10.31 24.70 11.62
CA GLY A 166 10.26 23.24 11.65
C GLY A 166 10.61 22.54 10.31
N LEU A 167 10.73 23.32 9.24
CA LEU A 167 10.88 22.85 7.86
C LEU A 167 12.35 22.70 7.43
N LEU A 168 13.30 23.30 8.16
CA LEU A 168 14.72 23.31 7.80
C LEU A 168 15.44 21.99 8.11
N ASP A 169 14.97 21.21 9.09
CA ASP A 169 15.44 19.84 9.27
C ASP A 169 14.58 18.87 8.46
N THR A 170 14.94 18.76 7.18
CA THR A 170 14.29 17.85 6.22
C THR A 170 14.62 16.39 6.49
N THR A 171 15.65 16.08 7.30
CA THR A 171 16.14 14.71 7.52
C THR A 171 15.13 13.84 8.28
N MET A 172 14.26 14.46 9.08
CA MET A 172 13.22 13.79 9.84
C MET A 172 11.85 13.77 9.14
N VAL A 173 11.73 14.35 7.94
CA VAL A 173 10.46 14.47 7.20
C VAL A 173 10.23 13.22 6.37
N ASN A 174 9.07 12.58 6.53
CA ASN A 174 8.70 11.43 5.71
C ASN A 174 7.79 11.87 4.56
N ARG A 175 8.29 11.79 3.33
CA ARG A 175 7.57 12.13 2.09
C ARG A 175 6.98 10.92 1.38
N LYS A 176 6.76 9.84 2.13
CA LYS A 176 6.35 8.54 1.58
C LYS A 176 4.91 8.22 1.93
N TRP A 177 4.28 7.49 1.02
CA TRP A 177 2.88 7.10 1.14
C TRP A 177 2.68 5.82 1.96
N GLU A 178 3.76 5.07 2.23
CA GLU A 178 3.72 3.73 2.82
C GLU A 178 3.19 3.70 4.26
N LYS A 179 3.30 4.82 4.97
CA LYS A 179 2.83 4.96 6.36
C LYS A 179 1.49 5.70 6.45
N MET A 180 0.81 5.90 5.33
CA MET A 180 -0.54 6.45 5.31
C MET A 180 -1.57 5.32 5.39
N ASN A 181 -2.54 5.45 6.28
CA ASN A 181 -3.64 4.50 6.35
C ASN A 181 -4.43 4.50 5.03
N PRO A 182 -4.86 3.34 4.49
CA PRO A 182 -5.52 3.27 3.17
C PRO A 182 -6.73 4.18 3.02
N ARG A 183 -7.51 4.36 4.10
CA ARG A 183 -8.71 5.21 4.09
C ARG A 183 -8.39 6.68 3.86
N TYR A 184 -7.27 7.14 4.41
CA TYR A 184 -6.77 8.49 4.19
C TYR A 184 -6.02 8.60 2.86
N LYS A 185 -5.12 7.65 2.59
CA LYS A 185 -4.33 7.56 1.35
C LYS A 185 -5.20 7.70 0.11
N GLN A 186 -6.25 6.88 0.00
CA GLN A 186 -7.12 6.90 -1.18
C GLN A 186 -7.97 8.18 -1.31
N ARG A 187 -8.38 8.79 -0.19
CA ARG A 187 -9.00 10.12 -0.21
C ARG A 187 -8.04 11.18 -0.74
N LEU A 188 -6.82 11.21 -0.21
CA LEU A 188 -5.81 12.17 -0.64
C LEU A 188 -5.45 11.97 -2.12
N LEU A 189 -5.32 10.73 -2.59
CA LEU A 189 -5.08 10.44 -4.01
C LEU A 189 -6.25 10.90 -4.89
N MET A 190 -7.50 10.77 -4.42
CA MET A 190 -8.65 11.32 -5.13
C MET A 190 -8.59 12.85 -5.21
N VAL A 191 -8.16 13.53 -4.13
CA VAL A 191 -7.92 14.98 -4.16
C VAL A 191 -6.85 15.33 -5.20
N PHE A 192 -5.72 14.61 -5.23
CA PHE A 192 -4.66 14.83 -6.22
C PHE A 192 -5.19 14.68 -7.65
N LYS A 193 -6.03 13.66 -7.90
CA LYS A 193 -6.67 13.42 -9.20
C LYS A 193 -7.58 14.58 -9.60
N ILE A 194 -8.50 14.98 -8.73
CA ILE A 194 -9.46 16.08 -8.99
C ILE A 194 -8.71 17.39 -9.23
N MET A 195 -7.75 17.74 -8.37
CA MET A 195 -6.97 18.97 -8.49
C MET A 195 -6.22 19.04 -9.83
N LYS A 196 -5.63 17.91 -10.26
CA LYS A 196 -4.92 17.84 -11.54
C LYS A 196 -5.87 17.92 -12.73
N GLU A 197 -6.91 17.09 -12.74
CA GLU A 197 -7.79 16.91 -13.90
C GLU A 197 -8.79 18.06 -14.09
N GLN A 198 -9.31 18.64 -13.00
CA GLN A 198 -10.38 19.65 -13.05
C GLN A 198 -9.88 21.07 -12.85
N HIS A 199 -8.77 21.25 -12.12
CA HIS A 199 -8.28 22.57 -11.74
C HIS A 199 -6.87 22.89 -12.25
N ASN A 200 -6.20 21.94 -12.90
CA ASN A 200 -4.84 22.10 -13.43
C ASN A 200 -3.81 22.51 -12.35
N TYR A 201 -3.96 21.97 -11.14
CA TYR A 201 -3.00 22.09 -10.05
C TYR A 201 -2.33 20.74 -9.81
N GLU A 202 -1.02 20.65 -10.03
CA GLU A 202 -0.22 19.47 -9.70
C GLU A 202 0.18 19.55 -8.22
N LEU A 203 -0.25 18.58 -7.41
CA LEU A 203 0.06 18.53 -5.98
C LEU A 203 1.36 17.77 -5.73
N VAL A 204 2.04 18.17 -4.65
CA VAL A 204 3.27 17.55 -4.13
C VAL A 204 3.08 17.25 -2.66
N LEU A 205 3.45 16.03 -2.25
CA LEU A 205 3.45 15.64 -0.84
C LEU A 205 4.69 16.23 -0.14
N LEU A 206 4.47 17.09 0.87
CA LEU A 206 5.54 17.67 1.69
C LEU A 206 5.86 16.83 2.92
N GLU A 207 4.84 16.30 3.60
CA GLU A 207 5.01 15.43 4.76
C GLU A 207 3.76 14.55 4.92
N GLY A 208 3.95 13.23 4.98
CA GLY A 208 2.90 12.27 5.32
C GLY A 208 2.99 11.87 6.79
N TYR A 209 3.80 10.86 7.08
CA TYR A 209 4.02 10.41 8.46
C TYR A 209 4.98 11.33 9.23
N ARG A 210 4.61 11.72 10.45
CA ARG A 210 5.48 12.47 11.36
C ARG A 210 5.74 11.68 12.62
N SER A 211 7.00 11.41 12.94
CA SER A 211 7.36 10.64 14.14
C SER A 211 6.96 11.38 15.43
N PRO A 212 6.68 10.66 16.53
CA PRO A 212 6.41 11.29 17.83
C PRO A 212 7.57 12.15 18.34
N SER A 213 8.82 11.77 18.06
CA SER A 213 10.00 12.56 18.43
C SER A 213 10.05 13.88 17.67
N ARG A 214 9.85 13.86 16.33
CA ARG A 214 9.75 15.09 15.52
C ARG A 214 8.60 15.97 16.00
N GLN A 215 7.44 15.39 16.30
CA GLN A 215 6.29 16.14 16.81
C GLN A 215 6.62 16.85 18.14
N ASN A 216 7.34 16.18 19.04
CA ASN A 216 7.75 16.81 20.30
C ASN A 216 8.76 17.95 20.09
N LEU A 217 9.63 17.85 19.09
CA LEU A 217 10.52 18.96 18.71
C LEU A 217 9.70 20.15 18.19
N LEU A 218 8.75 19.92 17.29
CA LEU A 218 7.87 20.97 16.77
C LEU A 218 7.01 21.62 17.86
N ALA A 219 6.54 20.82 18.83
CA ALA A 219 5.76 21.31 19.97
C ALA A 219 6.56 22.25 20.91
N GLY A 220 7.88 22.37 20.72
CA GLY A 220 8.69 23.42 21.33
C GLY A 220 8.30 24.83 20.89
N ASN A 221 7.64 24.97 19.73
CA ASN A 221 7.08 26.22 19.25
C ASN A 221 5.54 26.16 19.22
N PRO A 222 4.84 26.86 20.14
CA PRO A 222 3.37 26.84 20.21
C PRO A 222 2.68 27.54 19.03
N ASN A 223 3.42 28.34 18.25
CA ASN A 223 2.93 28.94 17.01
C ASN A 223 2.89 27.86 15.91
N THR A 224 3.85 26.94 15.86
CA THR A 224 3.84 25.83 14.88
C THR A 224 2.80 24.77 15.22
N THR A 225 2.81 24.25 16.45
CA THR A 225 1.85 23.22 16.88
C THR A 225 1.72 23.17 18.39
N ARG A 226 0.51 22.88 18.85
CA ARG A 226 0.23 22.62 20.27
C ARG A 226 0.12 21.12 20.58
N ALA A 227 0.20 20.26 19.56
CA ALA A 227 0.09 18.83 19.69
C ALA A 227 1.45 18.20 20.06
N LYS A 228 1.48 17.40 21.12
CA LYS A 228 2.63 16.55 21.46
C LYS A 228 2.59 15.24 20.67
N GLY A 229 3.61 14.40 20.84
CA GLY A 229 3.65 13.07 20.26
C GLY A 229 2.35 12.27 20.49
N TYR A 230 1.88 11.62 19.44
CA TYR A 230 0.61 10.89 19.35
C TYR A 230 -0.67 11.76 19.44
N GLN A 231 -0.56 13.08 19.46
CA GLN A 231 -1.72 13.99 19.46
C GLN A 231 -2.02 14.60 18.08
N SER A 232 -1.16 14.37 17.08
CA SER A 232 -1.35 14.79 15.70
C SER A 232 -1.72 13.60 14.80
N TYR A 233 -2.58 13.84 13.81
CA TYR A 233 -3.03 12.80 12.87
C TYR A 233 -1.91 12.28 11.96
N HIS A 234 -0.80 13.02 11.80
CA HIS A 234 0.37 12.52 11.09
C HIS A 234 1.00 11.30 11.76
N GLN A 235 0.91 11.18 13.10
CA GLN A 235 1.39 9.96 13.79
C GLN A 235 0.49 8.75 13.51
N LEU A 236 -0.78 8.98 13.14
CA LEU A 236 -1.77 7.93 12.88
C LEU A 236 -1.81 7.53 11.39
N GLY A 237 -1.01 8.18 10.52
CA GLY A 237 -1.09 7.98 9.08
C GLY A 237 -2.38 8.55 8.47
N LEU A 238 -2.99 9.53 9.14
CA LEU A 238 -4.30 10.10 8.80
C LEU A 238 -4.23 11.59 8.44
N ALA A 239 -3.03 12.12 8.21
CA ALA A 239 -2.84 13.48 7.75
C ALA A 239 -1.65 13.59 6.81
N ALA A 240 -1.64 14.66 6.05
CA ALA A 240 -0.54 15.04 5.19
C ALA A 240 -0.56 16.54 4.93
N ASP A 241 0.63 17.06 4.68
CA ASP A 241 0.89 18.42 4.25
C ASP A 241 1.28 18.37 2.77
N VAL A 242 0.65 19.22 1.96
CA VAL A 242 0.89 19.29 0.51
C VAL A 242 1.25 20.69 0.06
N ALA A 243 1.88 20.77 -1.11
CA ALA A 243 2.12 21.99 -1.86
C ALA A 243 1.78 21.80 -3.33
N PHE A 244 2.05 22.80 -4.15
CA PHE A 244 1.81 22.75 -5.58
C PHE A 244 3.10 22.75 -6.38
N LYS A 245 3.05 22.17 -7.57
CA LYS A 245 4.10 22.29 -8.58
C LYS A 245 3.61 23.14 -9.73
N ARG A 246 4.42 24.10 -10.15
CA ARG A 246 4.16 25.01 -11.27
C ARG A 246 5.44 25.19 -12.06
N ASN A 247 5.39 24.89 -13.35
CA ASN A 247 6.53 25.06 -14.27
C ASN A 247 7.82 24.37 -13.76
N GLY A 248 7.68 23.16 -13.21
CA GLY A 248 8.80 22.39 -12.68
C GLY A 248 9.27 22.78 -11.27
N LYS A 249 8.77 23.87 -10.70
CA LYS A 249 9.11 24.34 -9.35
C LYS A 249 8.02 24.00 -8.35
N VAL A 250 8.40 23.71 -7.11
CA VAL A 250 7.46 23.58 -6.00
C VAL A 250 7.17 24.98 -5.44
N VAL A 251 5.90 25.27 -5.16
CA VAL A 251 5.44 26.54 -4.58
C VAL A 251 4.66 26.20 -3.30
N ILE A 252 5.20 26.62 -2.16
CA ILE A 252 4.67 26.27 -0.84
C ILE A 252 3.88 27.43 -0.23
N SER A 253 4.40 28.65 -0.30
CA SER A 253 3.85 29.78 0.45
C SER A 253 2.54 30.29 -0.14
N GLU A 254 1.55 30.46 0.73
CA GLU A 254 0.29 31.15 0.44
C GLU A 254 0.45 32.66 0.23
N ARG A 255 1.65 33.22 0.44
CA ARG A 255 2.00 34.58 0.00
C ARG A 255 2.01 34.70 -1.52
N ASP A 256 2.25 33.61 -2.25
CA ASP A 256 2.01 33.56 -3.70
C ASP A 256 0.50 33.50 -3.96
N PRO A 257 -0.11 34.49 -4.65
CA PRO A 257 -1.56 34.53 -4.87
C PRO A 257 -2.11 33.32 -5.63
N TRP A 258 -1.33 32.74 -6.53
CA TRP A 258 -1.73 31.54 -7.28
C TRP A 258 -1.71 30.30 -6.38
N ALA A 259 -0.73 30.20 -5.47
CA ALA A 259 -0.68 29.13 -4.49
C ALA A 259 -1.82 29.25 -3.46
N MET A 260 -2.11 30.46 -2.96
CA MET A 260 -3.27 30.71 -2.10
C MET A 260 -4.57 30.29 -2.76
N ARG A 261 -4.77 30.63 -4.04
CA ARG A 261 -5.95 30.18 -4.79
C ARG A 261 -5.99 28.65 -4.91
N GLY A 262 -4.85 28.04 -5.17
CA GLY A 262 -4.69 26.59 -5.17
C GLY A 262 -5.12 25.96 -3.84
N TYR A 263 -4.68 26.52 -2.71
CA TYR A 263 -5.04 26.02 -1.39
C TYR A 263 -6.54 26.15 -1.08
N GLN A 264 -7.19 27.22 -1.51
CA GLN A 264 -8.64 27.37 -1.34
C GLN A 264 -9.41 26.27 -2.08
N ILE A 265 -9.03 26.00 -3.35
CA ILE A 265 -9.64 24.94 -4.15
C ILE A 265 -9.32 23.57 -3.54
N TYR A 266 -8.06 23.35 -3.16
CA TYR A 266 -7.61 22.13 -2.47
C TYR A 266 -8.45 21.85 -1.22
N GLY A 267 -8.72 22.87 -0.42
CA GLY A 267 -9.57 22.77 0.76
C GLY A 267 -10.98 22.30 0.44
N GLU A 268 -11.64 22.94 -0.54
CA GLU A 268 -12.98 22.57 -0.99
C GLU A 268 -13.03 21.12 -1.54
N VAL A 269 -12.03 20.73 -2.34
CA VAL A 269 -11.92 19.38 -2.89
C VAL A 269 -11.66 18.36 -1.78
N ALA A 270 -10.79 18.66 -0.82
CA ALA A 270 -10.51 17.79 0.32
C ALA A 270 -11.77 17.57 1.19
N GLU A 271 -12.51 18.66 1.47
CA GLU A 271 -13.79 18.59 2.18
C GLU A 271 -14.81 17.72 1.43
N SER A 272 -14.87 17.81 0.09
CA SER A 272 -15.80 17.03 -0.74
C SER A 272 -15.60 15.51 -0.64
N VAL A 273 -14.39 15.05 -0.30
CA VAL A 273 -14.07 13.63 -0.11
C VAL A 273 -14.03 13.22 1.38
N GLY A 274 -14.52 14.09 2.26
CA GLY A 274 -14.67 13.82 3.70
C GLY A 274 -13.40 14.04 4.53
N LEU A 275 -12.42 14.79 4.02
CA LEU A 275 -11.28 15.24 4.82
C LEU A 275 -11.61 16.54 5.55
N THR A 276 -10.93 16.78 6.66
CA THR A 276 -10.90 18.09 7.31
C THR A 276 -9.70 18.87 6.79
N TRP A 277 -9.92 20.11 6.37
CA TRP A 277 -8.88 21.00 5.87
C TRP A 277 -8.36 21.97 6.94
N GLY A 278 -7.04 22.12 7.04
CA GLY A 278 -6.39 22.99 8.01
C GLY A 278 -6.64 24.49 7.81
N GLY A 279 -6.95 24.91 6.58
CA GLY A 279 -7.32 26.30 6.28
C GLY A 279 -8.60 26.79 6.98
N ARG A 280 -9.46 25.87 7.46
CA ARG A 280 -10.66 26.19 8.26
C ARG A 280 -10.38 26.40 9.75
N TRP A 281 -9.16 26.13 10.23
CA TRP A 281 -8.88 26.23 11.66
C TRP A 281 -8.97 27.69 12.13
N LYS A 282 -9.45 27.90 13.37
CA LYS A 282 -9.62 29.24 13.94
C LYS A 282 -8.29 29.91 14.35
N SER A 283 -7.24 29.11 14.50
CA SER A 283 -5.90 29.52 14.90
C SER A 283 -4.90 28.57 14.27
N ILE A 284 -3.71 29.06 13.89
CA ILE A 284 -2.68 28.28 13.21
C ILE A 284 -3.25 27.67 11.92
N GLN A 285 -3.78 28.52 11.03
CA GLN A 285 -4.31 28.04 9.76
C GLN A 285 -3.19 27.39 8.95
N ASP A 286 -3.38 26.13 8.60
CA ASP A 286 -2.45 25.37 7.79
C ASP A 286 -3.13 24.99 6.47
N TYR A 287 -2.84 25.77 5.44
CA TYR A 287 -3.51 25.67 4.15
C TYR A 287 -3.12 24.43 3.34
N GLY A 288 -1.92 23.89 3.57
CA GLY A 288 -1.45 22.64 2.94
C GLY A 288 -1.94 21.39 3.66
N HIS A 289 -2.43 21.51 4.89
CA HIS A 289 -2.78 20.39 5.73
C HIS A 289 -4.19 19.83 5.46
N THR A 290 -4.29 18.50 5.39
CA THR A 290 -5.56 17.77 5.54
C THR A 290 -5.42 16.63 6.54
N GLU A 291 -6.52 16.35 7.25
CA GLU A 291 -6.61 15.21 8.16
C GLU A 291 -7.95 14.47 8.02
N TYR A 292 -7.92 13.15 8.17
CA TYR A 292 -9.13 12.33 8.23
C TYR A 292 -9.53 12.04 9.68
N ARG A 293 -10.64 12.66 10.09
CA ARG A 293 -11.22 12.49 11.43
C ARG A 293 -12.18 11.30 11.45
N MET A 294 -11.64 10.11 11.67
CA MET A 294 -12.46 8.91 11.85
C MET A 294 -13.42 9.05 13.03
N PRO A 295 -14.73 8.76 12.85
CA PRO A 295 -15.70 8.79 13.95
C PRO A 295 -15.27 7.88 15.11
N GLY A 296 -15.30 8.41 16.33
CA GLY A 296 -14.98 7.66 17.56
C GLY A 296 -13.50 7.36 17.78
N LEU A 297 -12.59 7.83 16.90
CA LEU A 297 -11.16 7.59 17.05
C LEU A 297 -10.59 8.32 18.26
N LYS A 298 -9.84 7.58 19.09
CA LYS A 298 -9.05 8.12 20.19
C LYS A 298 -7.57 8.13 19.79
N LYS A 299 -6.93 9.29 19.90
CA LYS A 299 -5.51 9.46 19.61
C LYS A 299 -4.65 8.92 20.77
N THR A 300 -4.37 7.62 20.74
CA THR A 300 -3.45 6.94 21.65
C THR A 300 -2.28 6.34 20.88
N ARG A 301 -1.22 5.96 21.60
CA ARG A 301 -0.07 5.29 21.01
C ARG A 301 -0.47 3.96 20.35
N GLU A 302 -1.27 3.16 21.04
CA GLU A 302 -1.74 1.86 20.56
C GLU A 302 -2.57 2.02 19.27
N MET A 303 -3.41 3.05 19.21
CA MET A 303 -4.19 3.36 18.01
C MET A 303 -3.28 3.78 16.85
N ALA A 304 -2.27 4.61 17.10
CA ALA A 304 -1.31 5.00 16.08
C ALA A 304 -0.54 3.79 15.55
N GLU A 305 -0.02 2.93 16.43
CA GLU A 305 0.68 1.70 16.04
C GLU A 305 -0.22 0.77 15.21
N LYS A 306 -1.50 0.61 15.61
CA LYS A 306 -2.48 -0.17 14.85
C LYS A 306 -2.70 0.38 13.44
N LEU A 307 -2.98 1.68 13.30
CA LEU A 307 -3.30 2.28 12.00
C LEU A 307 -2.10 2.34 11.05
N ILE A 308 -0.89 2.50 11.59
CA ILE A 308 0.35 2.41 10.81
C ILE A 308 0.62 0.96 10.37
N ALA A 309 0.33 -0.03 11.23
CA ALA A 309 0.44 -1.44 10.83
C ALA A 309 -0.54 -1.79 9.71
N GLU A 310 -1.77 -1.27 9.75
CA GLU A 310 -2.75 -1.43 8.65
C GLU A 310 -2.23 -0.86 7.32
N ALA A 311 -1.45 0.24 7.34
CA ALA A 311 -0.82 0.76 6.13
C ALA A 311 0.22 -0.20 5.54
N GLN A 312 0.98 -0.89 6.40
CA GLN A 312 2.08 -1.77 6.00
C GLN A 312 1.65 -3.18 5.58
N VAL A 313 0.56 -3.72 6.16
CA VAL A 313 0.02 -5.04 5.80
C VAL A 313 -0.41 -5.09 4.33
N ASN A 314 -0.77 -3.95 3.74
CA ASN A 314 -1.10 -3.86 2.32
C ASN A 314 0.12 -3.85 1.39
N ILE A 315 1.34 -3.70 1.93
CA ILE A 315 2.59 -3.65 1.16
C ILE A 315 3.33 -5.00 1.21
N SER A 316 3.24 -5.72 2.33
CA SER A 316 3.99 -6.97 2.56
C SER A 316 3.50 -8.18 1.77
N THR A 317 2.41 -8.07 1.02
CA THR A 317 1.92 -9.14 0.13
C THR A 317 2.55 -9.11 -1.26
N ASP A 318 3.43 -8.13 -1.54
CA ASP A 318 4.16 -7.99 -2.81
C ASP A 318 5.56 -8.65 -2.80
N GLY A 319 5.88 -9.45 -1.78
CA GLY A 319 7.15 -10.17 -1.62
C GLY A 319 7.05 -11.68 -1.85
#